data_AF-A0A845MKQ3-F1
#
_entry.id   AF-A0A845MKQ3-F1
#
_cell.length_a   1.000
_cell.length_b   1.000
_cell.length_c   1.000
_cell.angle_alpha   90.00
_cell.angle_beta   90.00
_cell.angle_gamma   90.00
#
_symmetry.space_group_name_H-M   'P 1'
#
loop_
_entity.id
_entity.type
_entity.pdbx_description
1 polymer ?
#
loop_
_entity_poly.entity_id
_entity_poly.type
_entity_poly.pdbx_seq_one_letter_code
_entity_poly.pdbx_strand_id
1 'polypeptide(L)'
;MIIGRLISWALIGAAFVVLGHDLLQYLNSETWHSILAGELWFRLNPEGLNLVQAVIQRYVWPALWDPVIVTLLLWPAWLVFLVPGIVLLLLFRKRRKAERRGYSA
;
A
#
# COMPACT_ATOMS: atom_id res chain seq x y z
N MET A 1 -6.86 -7.81 17.56
CA MET A 1 -7.78 -8.34 16.54
C MET A 1 -6.96 -9.06 15.48
N ILE A 2 -7.24 -10.33 15.21
CA ILE A 2 -6.46 -11.18 14.30
C ILE A 2 -6.58 -10.67 12.85
N ILE A 3 -7.76 -10.17 12.47
CA ILE A 3 -8.08 -9.66 11.12
C ILE A 3 -7.15 -8.52 10.70
N GLY A 4 -6.95 -7.50 11.55
CA GLY A 4 -6.05 -6.38 11.22
C GLY A 4 -4.59 -6.82 11.01
N ARG A 5 -4.15 -7.87 11.71
CA ARG A 5 -2.82 -8.45 11.53
C ARG A 5 -2.71 -9.25 10.22
N LEU A 6 -3.77 -9.97 9.82
CA LEU A 6 -3.83 -10.67 8.53
C LEU A 6 -3.79 -9.68 7.35
N ILE A 7 -4.57 -8.60 7.40
CA ILE A 7 -4.57 -7.55 6.36
C ILE A 7 -3.18 -6.91 6.25
N SER A 8 -2.54 -6.62 7.39
CA SER A 8 -1.19 -6.06 7.40
C SER A 8 -0.18 -6.99 6.71
N TRP A 9 -0.21 -8.29 7.03
CA TRP A 9 0.66 -9.27 6.40
C TRP A 9 0.39 -9.43 4.89
N ALA A 10 -0.88 -9.38 4.46
CA ALA A 10 -1.24 -9.42 3.06
C ALA A 10 -0.66 -8.22 2.29
N LEU A 11 -0.80 -7.00 2.82
CA LEU A 11 -0.25 -5.78 2.23
C LEU A 11 1.28 -5.82 2.16
N ILE A 12 1.94 -6.24 3.23
CA ILE A 12 3.40 -6.38 3.26
C ILE A 12 3.85 -7.44 2.24
N GLY A 13 3.17 -8.59 2.17
CA GLY A 13 3.45 -9.62 1.19
C GLY A 13 3.33 -9.11 -0.25
N ALA A 14 2.25 -8.39 -0.56
CA ALA A 14 2.07 -7.77 -1.88
C ALA A 14 3.20 -6.77 -2.21
N ALA A 15 3.61 -5.95 -1.24
CA ALA A 15 4.73 -5.03 -1.42
C ALA A 15 6.03 -5.77 -1.78
N PHE A 16 6.33 -6.88 -1.10
CA PHE A 16 7.51 -7.70 -1.40
C PHE A 16 7.43 -8.39 -2.76
N VAL A 17 6.24 -8.83 -3.19
CA VAL A 17 6.05 -9.40 -4.53
C VAL A 17 6.34 -8.37 -5.61
N VAL A 18 5.80 -7.16 -5.46
CA VAL A 18 6.03 -6.05 -6.41
C VAL A 18 7.51 -5.64 -6.41
N LEU A 19 8.13 -5.52 -5.23
CA LEU A 19 9.55 -5.19 -5.12
C LEU A 19 10.43 -6.30 -5.72
N GLY A 20 10.07 -7.57 -5.53
CA GLY A 20 10.75 -8.71 -6.15
C GLY A 20 10.64 -8.68 -7.68
N HIS A 21 9.47 -8.34 -8.22
CA HIS A 21 9.28 -8.12 -9.65
C HIS A 21 10.19 -6.99 -10.18
N ASP A 22 10.21 -5.84 -9.52
CA ASP A 22 11.07 -4.70 -9.90
C ASP A 22 12.57 -5.08 -9.82
N LEU A 23 12.97 -5.83 -8.81
CA LEU A 23 14.35 -6.32 -8.66
C LEU A 23 14.73 -7.31 -9.76
N LEU A 24 13.83 -8.24 -10.11
CA LEU A 24 14.07 -9.17 -11.21
C LEU A 24 14.19 -8.43 -12.55
N GLN A 25 13.38 -7.40 -12.79
CA GLN A 25 13.52 -6.58 -13.99
C GLN A 25 14.83 -5.79 -14.00
N TYR A 26 15.23 -5.22 -12.86
CA TYR A 26 16.52 -4.54 -12.72
C TYR A 26 17.71 -5.44 -13.08
N LEU A 27 17.69 -6.70 -12.61
CA LEU A 27 18.75 -7.67 -12.91
C LEU A 27 18.82 -8.07 -14.38
N ASN A 28 17.71 -8.01 -15.11
CA ASN A 28 17.64 -8.37 -16.52
C ASN A 28 17.90 -7.19 -17.47
N SER A 29 17.59 -5.97 -17.05
CA SER A 29 17.57 -4.79 -17.92
C SER A 29 18.65 -3.76 -17.59
N GLU A 30 19.51 -4.01 -16.59
CA GLU A 30 20.58 -3.14 -16.06
C GLU A 30 20.14 -1.70 -15.70
N THR A 31 18.84 -1.43 -15.74
CA THR A 31 18.22 -0.13 -15.55
C THR A 31 17.16 -0.27 -14.47
N TRP A 32 17.25 0.60 -13.46
CA TRP A 32 16.28 0.58 -12.36
C TRP A 32 14.98 1.21 -12.83
N HIS A 33 13.94 0.41 -12.95
CA HIS A 33 12.58 0.86 -13.23
C HIS A 33 11.63 0.25 -12.21
N SER A 34 10.97 1.10 -11.41
CA SER A 34 9.93 0.66 -10.49
C SER A 34 8.57 0.85 -11.14
N ILE A 35 7.72 -0.18 -11.10
CA ILE A 35 6.35 -0.04 -11.59
C ILE A 35 5.58 0.97 -10.75
N LEU A 36 4.90 1.91 -11.40
CA LEU A 36 4.10 2.93 -10.74
C LEU A 36 2.82 2.30 -10.18
N ALA A 37 2.32 2.79 -9.05
CA ALA A 37 1.10 2.28 -8.43
C ALA A 37 -0.12 2.39 -9.36
N GLY A 38 -0.25 3.51 -10.06
CA GLY A 38 -1.31 3.74 -11.05
C GLY A 38 -1.18 2.82 -12.26
N GLU A 39 0.04 2.55 -12.71
CA GLU A 39 0.29 1.61 -13.82
C GLU A 39 -0.07 0.18 -13.41
N LEU A 40 0.34 -0.26 -12.22
CA LEU A 40 -0.01 -1.57 -11.71
C LEU A 40 -1.54 -1.71 -11.58
N TRP A 41 -2.23 -0.72 -11.03
CA TRP A 41 -3.69 -0.73 -10.96
C TRP A 41 -4.30 -0.76 -12.36
N PHE A 42 -3.86 0.09 -13.28
CA PHE A 42 -4.38 0.12 -14.65
C PHE A 42 -4.21 -1.24 -15.36
N ARG A 43 -3.08 -1.94 -15.16
CA ARG A 43 -2.85 -3.29 -15.69
C ARG A 43 -3.77 -4.35 -15.07
N LEU A 44 -4.12 -4.20 -13.79
CA LEU A 44 -5.00 -5.13 -13.08
C LEU A 44 -6.49 -4.89 -13.36
N ASN A 45 -6.92 -3.63 -13.35
CA ASN A 45 -8.31 -3.23 -13.59
C ASN A 45 -8.40 -1.74 -13.98
N PRO A 46 -8.44 -1.42 -15.28
CA PRO A 46 -8.54 -0.05 -15.76
C PRO A 46 -9.94 0.55 -15.53
N GLU A 47 -11.00 -0.26 -15.55
CA GLU A 47 -12.37 0.21 -15.31
C GLU A 47 -12.55 0.73 -13.89
N GLY A 48 -11.96 0.05 -12.91
CA GLY A 48 -11.97 0.47 -11.50
C GLY A 48 -11.28 1.81 -11.30
N LEU A 49 -10.14 2.05 -11.97
CA LEU A 49 -9.43 3.32 -11.91
C LEU A 49 -10.29 4.47 -12.45
N ASN A 50 -10.90 4.26 -13.63
CA ASN A 50 -11.78 5.25 -14.26
C ASN A 50 -13.04 5.53 -13.43
N LEU A 51 -13.63 4.49 -12.83
CA LEU A 51 -14.80 4.65 -11.95
C LEU A 51 -14.45 5.49 -10.73
N VAL A 52 -13.35 5.17 -10.03
CA VAL A 52 -12.91 5.91 -8.85
C VAL A 52 -12.58 7.35 -9.21
N GLN A 53 -11.88 7.58 -10.34
CA GLN A 53 -11.64 8.91 -10.87
C GLN A 53 -12.95 9.68 -11.06
N ALA A 54 -13.88 9.12 -11.82
CA ALA A 54 -15.16 9.75 -12.13
C ALA A 54 -15.96 10.06 -10.86
N VAL A 55 -15.99 9.14 -9.90
CA VAL A 55 -16.70 9.33 -8.63
C VAL A 55 -16.08 10.46 -7.81
N ILE A 56 -14.75 10.48 -7.69
CA ILE A 56 -14.06 11.50 -6.89
C ILE A 56 -14.20 12.88 -7.54
N GLN A 57 -14.02 12.97 -8.86
CA GLN A 57 -14.17 14.22 -9.59
C GLN A 57 -15.61 14.72 -9.59
N ARG A 58 -16.60 13.83 -9.69
CA ARG A 58 -18.03 14.21 -9.79
C ARG A 58 -18.71 14.47 -8.46
N TYR A 59 -18.35 13.73 -7.41
CA TYR A 59 -19.11 13.72 -6.15
C TYR A 59 -18.31 14.14 -4.92
N VAL A 60 -16.98 14.21 -4.99
CA VAL A 60 -16.14 14.55 -3.83
C VAL A 60 -15.51 15.92 -4.04
N TRP A 61 -14.45 15.98 -4.82
CA TRP A 61 -13.75 17.21 -5.16
C TRP A 61 -12.71 16.92 -6.26
N PRO A 62 -12.72 17.60 -7.41
CA PRO A 62 -11.76 17.34 -8.49
C PRO A 62 -10.29 17.47 -8.06
N ALA A 63 -9.97 18.44 -7.20
CA ALA A 63 -8.60 18.66 -6.72
C ALA A 63 -8.07 17.53 -5.82
N LEU A 64 -8.95 16.69 -5.27
CA LEU A 64 -8.55 15.49 -4.53
C LEU A 64 -8.03 14.41 -5.47
N TRP A 65 -8.58 14.31 -6.68
CA TRP A 65 -8.05 13.38 -7.67
C TRP A 65 -6.69 13.85 -8.17
N ASP A 66 -6.62 15.08 -8.66
CA ASP A 66 -5.42 15.68 -9.23
C ASP A 66 -5.18 17.05 -8.56
N PRO A 67 -4.11 17.23 -7.77
CA PRO A 67 -2.87 16.43 -7.79
C PRO A 67 -2.78 15.30 -6.75
N VAL A 68 -3.67 15.20 -5.76
CA VAL A 68 -3.39 14.38 -4.56
C VAL A 68 -3.30 12.88 -4.87
N ILE A 69 -4.36 12.29 -5.43
CA ILE A 69 -4.39 10.87 -5.74
C ILE A 69 -3.46 10.54 -6.90
N VAL A 70 -3.44 11.36 -7.96
CA VAL A 70 -2.51 11.20 -9.09
C VAL A 70 -1.05 11.16 -8.61
N THR A 71 -0.65 12.06 -7.71
CA THR A 71 0.72 12.03 -7.14
C THR A 71 1.01 10.71 -6.43
N LEU A 72 0.05 10.17 -5.68
CA LEU A 72 0.21 8.85 -5.03
C LEU A 72 0.28 7.71 -6.05
N LEU A 73 -0.49 7.78 -7.14
CA LEU A 73 -0.45 6.79 -8.23
C LEU A 73 0.89 6.81 -8.98
N LEU A 74 1.58 7.95 -9.00
CA LEU A 74 2.92 8.10 -9.57
C LEU A 74 4.04 7.61 -8.63
N TRP A 75 3.72 7.15 -7.42
CA TRP A 75 4.74 6.56 -6.54
C TRP A 75 5.00 5.10 -6.92
N PRO A 76 6.21 4.58 -6.60
CA PRO A 76 6.50 3.16 -6.75
C PRO A 76 5.46 2.30 -6.03
N ALA A 77 4.90 1.32 -6.73
CA ALA A 77 3.81 0.49 -6.23
C ALA A 77 4.16 -0.22 -4.91
N TRP A 78 5.41 -0.69 -4.77
CA TRP A 78 5.88 -1.33 -3.54
C TRP A 78 5.80 -0.39 -2.32
N LEU A 79 6.07 0.91 -2.47
CA LEU A 79 5.94 1.88 -1.37
C LEU A 79 4.47 2.06 -0.96
N VAL A 80 3.58 2.15 -1.95
CA VAL A 80 2.14 2.36 -1.73
C VAL A 80 1.52 1.20 -0.95
N PHE A 81 2.00 -0.03 -1.10
CA PHE A 81 1.56 -1.17 -0.28
C PHE A 81 2.30 -1.30 1.05
N LEU A 82 3.62 -1.03 1.06
CA LEU A 82 4.46 -1.24 2.25
C LEU A 82 4.11 -0.25 3.37
N VAL A 83 3.93 1.03 3.04
CA VAL A 83 3.69 2.09 4.04
C VAL A 83 2.40 1.83 4.82
N PRO A 84 1.22 1.61 4.19
CA PRO A 84 0.00 1.26 4.91
C PRO A 84 0.11 -0.06 5.68
N GLY A 85 0.78 -1.08 5.09
CA GLY A 85 0.99 -2.37 5.75
C GLY A 85 1.77 -2.25 7.06
N ILE A 86 2.85 -1.47 7.08
CA ILE A 86 3.65 -1.20 8.29
C ILE A 86 2.84 -0.37 9.30
N VAL A 87 2.16 0.69 8.85
CA VAL A 87 1.35 1.54 9.73
C VAL A 87 0.27 0.72 10.45
N LEU A 88 -0.47 -0.11 9.72
CA LEU A 88 -1.48 -1.00 10.32
C LEU A 88 -0.85 -1.98 11.31
N LEU A 89 0.28 -2.59 10.95
CA LEU A 89 0.99 -3.53 11.83
C LEU A 89 1.39 -2.86 13.15
N LEU A 90 1.91 -1.64 13.11
CA LEU A 90 2.29 -0.86 14.29
C LEU A 90 1.08 -0.49 15.17
N LEU A 91 -0.02 -0.05 14.56
CA LEU A 91 -1.26 0.27 15.27
C LEU A 91 -1.82 -0.95 16.01
N PHE A 92 -1.82 -2.12 15.37
CA PHE A 92 -2.29 -3.36 16.00
C PHE A 92 -1.30 -3.97 17.00
N ARG A 93 -0.02 -3.55 17.01
CA ARG A 93 1.00 -4.03 17.95
C ARG A 93 0.85 -3.45 19.36
N LYS A 94 0.22 -2.28 19.53
CA LYS A 94 0.25 -1.52 20.79
C LYS A 94 -0.65 -2.07 21.92
N ARG A 95 -1.49 -3.08 21.68
CA ARG A 95 -2.46 -3.60 22.69
C ARG A 95 -1.99 -4.81 23.53
N ARG A 96 -0.70 -5.16 23.55
CA ARG A 96 -0.26 -6.42 24.21
C ARG A 96 0.86 -6.29 25.26
N LYS A 97 1.00 -5.15 25.94
CA LYS A 97 1.92 -5.01 27.09
C LYS A 97 1.37 -4.02 28.12
N ALA A 98 0.52 -4.49 29.04
CA ALA A 98 0.27 -3.80 30.31
C ALA A 98 -0.34 -4.70 31.40
N GLU A 99 -0.07 -6.01 31.42
CA GLU A 99 -0.74 -6.88 32.40
C GLU A 99 0.16 -8.00 32.97
N ARG A 100 1.43 -7.71 33.28
CA ARG A 100 2.30 -8.65 34.03
C ARG A 100 3.35 -7.97 34.91
N ARG A 101 2.96 -7.02 35.77
CA ARG A 101 3.82 -6.57 36.90
C ARG A 101 3.00 -6.15 38.12
N GLY A 102 2.27 -7.09 38.69
CA GLY A 102 1.67 -6.92 40.01
C GLY A 102 1.48 -8.26 40.67
N TYR A 103 2.58 -8.93 41.03
CA TYR A 103 2.60 -9.97 42.08
C TYR A 103 4.06 -10.31 42.40
N SER A 104 4.57 -9.70 43.47
CA SER A 104 5.78 -10.08 44.20
C SER A 104 5.79 -9.20 45.45
N ALA A 105 4.87 -9.52 46.37
CA ALA A 105 4.96 -9.13 47.77
C ALA A 105 5.84 -10.15 48.50
#